data_AF-A0A6J5XYK8-F1
#
_entry.id   AF-A0A6J5XYK8-F1
#
_cell.length_a   1.000
_cell.length_b   1.000
_cell.length_c   1.000
_cell.angle_alpha   90.00
_cell.angle_beta   90.00
_cell.angle_gamma   90.00
#
_symmetry.space_group_name_H-M   'P 1'
#
loop_
_entity.id
_entity.type
_entity.pdbx_description
1 polymer ?
#
loop_
_entity_poly.entity_id
_entity_poly.type
_entity_poly.pdbx_seq_one_letter_code
_entity_poly.pdbx_strand_id
1 'polypeptide(L)'
;MNSFRQALVDCDLRSVPYQGYPFTWARTYPSGDMVEERLDRCVVNGRISADYGHILTYHLVASGSDHYPILGELLTDAPIVEAKKKEDFILNKCGHLRKVVKILFERLGIQLTLWEV
;
A
#
# COMPACT_ATOMS: atom_id res chain seq x y z
N MET A 1 -12.30 -12.99 -11.77
CA MET A 1 -12.24 -12.97 -10.29
C MET A 1 -12.23 -14.34 -9.63
N ASN A 2 -13.02 -15.33 -10.08
CA ASN A 2 -13.06 -16.66 -9.42
C ASN A 2 -11.72 -17.43 -9.53
N SER A 3 -11.07 -17.38 -10.69
CA SER A 3 -9.74 -17.97 -10.89
C SER A 3 -8.68 -17.40 -9.94
N PHE A 4 -8.64 -16.07 -9.76
CA PHE A 4 -7.74 -15.42 -8.81
C PHE A 4 -8.00 -15.86 -7.36
N ARG A 5 -9.27 -15.91 -6.95
CA ARG A 5 -9.64 -16.41 -5.61
C ARG A 5 -9.22 -17.87 -5.41
N GLN A 6 -9.42 -18.71 -6.42
CA GLN A 6 -9.01 -20.11 -6.36
C GLN A 6 -7.49 -20.23 -6.22
N ALA A 7 -6.71 -19.46 -6.98
CA ALA A 7 -5.25 -19.45 -6.86
C ALA A 7 -4.78 -19.04 -5.45
N LEU A 8 -5.45 -18.08 -4.81
CA LEU A 8 -5.16 -17.73 -3.41
C LEU A 8 -5.44 -18.90 -2.46
N VAL A 9 -6.54 -19.60 -2.63
CA VAL A 9 -6.88 -20.79 -1.84
C VAL A 9 -5.86 -21.91 -2.04
N ASP A 10 -5.53 -22.21 -3.30
CA ASP A 10 -4.60 -23.29 -3.66
C ASP A 10 -3.19 -23.05 -3.09
N CYS A 11 -2.82 -21.78 -2.86
CA CYS A 11 -1.54 -21.37 -2.30
C CYS A 11 -1.57 -21.06 -0.79
N ASP A 12 -2.69 -21.31 -0.08
CA ASP A 12 -2.92 -20.88 1.31
C ASP A 12 -2.60 -19.40 1.55
N LEU A 13 -2.92 -18.55 0.58
CA LEU A 13 -2.76 -17.10 0.65
C LEU A 13 -4.07 -16.43 1.02
N ARG A 14 -4.00 -15.45 1.92
CA ARG A 14 -5.16 -14.66 2.37
C ARG A 14 -4.88 -13.18 2.18
N SER A 15 -5.88 -12.45 1.71
CA SER A 15 -5.77 -10.99 1.60
C SER A 15 -5.73 -10.35 2.97
N VAL A 16 -4.79 -9.43 3.16
CA VAL A 16 -4.69 -8.61 4.37
C VAL A 16 -5.65 -7.41 4.24
N PRO A 17 -6.43 -7.07 5.27
CA PRO A 17 -7.21 -5.83 5.28
C PRO A 17 -6.31 -4.60 5.12
N TYR A 18 -6.76 -3.63 4.32
CA TYR A 18 -6.02 -2.40 4.08
C TYR A 18 -6.67 -1.18 4.74
N GLN A 19 -5.86 -0.15 4.97
CA GLN A 19 -6.28 1.19 5.37
C GLN A 19 -5.88 2.20 4.28
N GLY A 20 -6.60 3.31 4.18
CA GLY A 20 -6.34 4.36 3.20
C GLY A 20 -7.23 4.28 1.96
N TYR A 21 -6.74 4.85 0.86
CA TYR A 21 -7.52 5.04 -0.36
C TYR A 21 -7.86 3.69 -1.04
N PRO A 22 -9.12 3.43 -1.46
CA PRO A 22 -9.55 2.10 -1.87
C PRO A 22 -9.02 1.63 -3.23
N PHE A 23 -8.58 2.55 -4.09
CA PHE A 23 -8.07 2.22 -5.42
C PHE A 23 -6.54 2.15 -5.41
N THR A 24 -5.99 1.30 -6.28
CA THR A 24 -4.53 1.10 -6.42
C THR A 24 -4.04 1.41 -7.82
N TRP A 25 -4.96 1.71 -8.73
CA TRP A 25 -4.69 2.13 -10.08
C TRP A 25 -5.67 3.23 -10.47
N ALA A 26 -5.18 4.23 -11.19
CA ALA A 26 -5.97 5.33 -11.70
C ALA A 26 -5.47 5.76 -13.07
N ARG A 27 -6.40 6.02 -13.99
CA ARG A 27 -6.11 6.61 -15.30
C ARG A 27 -7.01 7.80 -15.54
N THR A 28 -6.39 8.92 -15.86
CA THR A 28 -7.07 10.14 -16.29
C THR A 28 -6.98 10.28 -17.79
N TYR A 29 -8.12 10.53 -18.43
CA TYR A 29 -8.22 10.73 -19.86
C TYR A 29 -8.11 12.21 -20.22
N PRO A 30 -7.74 12.56 -21.47
CA PRO A 30 -7.70 13.95 -21.92
C PRO A 30 -9.04 14.70 -21.81
N SER A 31 -10.17 13.98 -21.76
CA SER A 31 -11.50 14.55 -21.52
C SER A 31 -11.68 15.11 -20.10
N GLY A 32 -10.78 14.78 -19.17
CA GLY A 32 -10.90 15.06 -17.74
C GLY A 32 -11.58 13.93 -16.96
N ASP A 33 -12.10 12.91 -17.63
CA ASP A 33 -12.66 11.73 -16.96
C ASP A 33 -11.54 10.91 -16.30
N MET A 34 -11.83 10.36 -15.12
CA MET A 34 -10.91 9.50 -14.39
C MET A 34 -11.58 8.16 -14.10
N VAL A 35 -10.82 7.08 -14.36
CA VAL A 35 -11.22 5.71 -14.02
C VAL A 35 -10.24 5.19 -12.98
N GLU A 36 -10.77 4.57 -11.93
CA GLU A 36 -9.99 4.00 -10.85
C GLU A 36 -10.39 2.55 -10.60
N GLU A 37 -9.40 1.72 -10.29
CA GLU A 37 -9.61 0.32 -9.98
C GLU A 37 -8.66 -0.14 -8.87
N ARG A 38 -9.06 -1.18 -8.13
CA ARG A 38 -8.20 -1.87 -7.18
C ARG A 38 -7.66 -3.15 -7.79
N LEU A 39 -6.47 -3.04 -8.38
CA LEU A 39 -5.77 -4.12 -9.07
C LEU A 39 -4.75 -4.83 -8.17
N ASP A 40 -4.21 -4.13 -7.18
CA ASP A 40 -3.12 -4.58 -6.32
C ASP A 40 -3.66 -4.97 -4.93
N ARG A 41 -3.06 -5.99 -4.31
CA ARG A 41 -3.44 -6.49 -2.98
C ARG A 41 -2.23 -7.04 -2.24
N CYS A 42 -2.13 -6.76 -0.94
CA CYS A 42 -1.24 -7.50 -0.05
C CYS A 42 -1.89 -8.84 0.35
N VAL A 43 -1.15 -9.93 0.21
CA VAL A 43 -1.57 -11.28 0.60
C VAL A 43 -0.46 -11.97 1.39
N VAL A 44 -0.84 -12.81 2.35
CA VAL A 44 0.10 -13.53 3.22
C VAL A 44 -0.33 -14.97 3.40
N ASN A 45 0.63 -15.87 3.65
CA ASN A 45 0.35 -17.26 3.98
C ASN A 45 0.22 -17.48 5.49
N GLY A 46 -0.24 -18.67 5.89
CA GLY A 46 -0.40 -19.02 7.29
C GLY A 46 0.87 -18.90 8.13
N ARG A 47 2.05 -19.15 7.53
CA ARG A 47 3.33 -19.02 8.23
C ARG A 47 3.64 -17.57 8.61
N ILE A 48 3.54 -16.63 7.67
CA ILE A 48 3.75 -15.21 7.95
C ILE A 48 2.72 -14.70 8.97
N SER A 49 1.46 -15.14 8.89
CA SER A 49 0.45 -14.81 9.89
C SER A 49 0.74 -15.36 11.29
N ALA A 50 1.46 -16.49 11.40
CA ALA A 50 1.86 -17.06 12.67
C ALA A 50 3.11 -16.38 13.24
N ASP A 51 4.09 -16.07 12.38
CA ASP A 51 5.35 -15.41 12.76
C ASP A 51 5.11 -13.94 13.17
N TYR A 52 4.08 -13.29 12.61
CA TYR A 52 3.73 -11.90 12.87
C TYR A 52 2.26 -11.78 13.30
N GLY A 53 2.03 -11.58 14.60
CA GLY A 53 0.68 -11.47 15.18
C GLY A 53 -0.12 -10.26 14.70
N HIS A 54 0.54 -9.27 14.09
CA HIS A 54 -0.09 -8.08 13.56
C HIS A 54 0.48 -7.75 12.17
N ILE A 55 -0.39 -7.80 11.17
CA ILE A 55 -0.04 -7.46 9.78
C ILE A 55 -0.93 -6.32 9.34
N LEU A 56 -0.31 -5.19 8.97
CA LEU A 56 -1.00 -4.00 8.52
C LEU A 56 -0.74 -3.78 7.04
N THR A 57 -1.72 -3.23 6.34
CA THR A 57 -1.58 -2.84 4.94
C THR A 57 -2.14 -1.45 4.75
N TYR A 58 -1.38 -0.60 4.05
CA TYR A 58 -1.76 0.78 3.75
C TYR A 58 -1.72 1.00 2.24
N HIS A 59 -2.80 1.56 1.70
CA HIS A 59 -2.81 2.07 0.34
C HIS A 59 -2.37 3.55 0.38
N LEU A 60 -1.28 3.85 -0.31
CA LEU A 60 -0.64 5.15 -0.29
C LEU A 60 -0.91 5.88 -1.60
N VAL A 61 -1.21 7.17 -1.54
CA VAL A 61 -1.36 7.98 -2.76
C VAL A 61 -0.01 8.58 -3.13
N ALA A 62 0.46 8.27 -4.33
CA ALA A 62 1.68 8.81 -4.94
C ALA A 62 1.38 9.34 -6.34
N SER A 63 2.13 10.35 -6.78
CA SER A 63 2.18 10.79 -8.18
C SER A 63 3.37 10.15 -8.90
N GLY A 64 3.28 10.05 -10.23
CA GLY A 64 4.38 9.55 -11.08
C GLY A 64 4.23 8.11 -11.57
N SER A 65 3.13 7.45 -11.22
CA SER A 65 2.70 6.16 -11.77
C SER A 65 1.17 6.18 -11.91
N ASP A 66 0.62 5.38 -12.81
CA ASP A 66 -0.82 5.07 -12.83
C ASP A 66 -1.20 4.06 -11.74
N HIS A 67 -0.22 3.51 -11.00
CA HIS A 67 -0.42 2.71 -9.79
C HIS A 67 -0.08 3.46 -8.50
N TYR A 68 -0.91 3.25 -7.47
CA TYR A 68 -0.70 3.68 -6.11
C TYR A 68 0.02 2.61 -5.28
N PRO A 69 1.09 2.96 -4.53
CA PRO A 69 1.83 1.99 -3.72
C PRO A 69 1.00 1.35 -2.61
N ILE A 70 1.28 0.07 -2.34
CA ILE A 70 0.82 -0.64 -1.14
C ILE A 70 2.02 -0.84 -0.20
N LEU A 71 1.87 -0.43 1.05
CA LEU A 71 2.84 -0.69 2.11
C LEU A 71 2.30 -1.77 3.06
N GLY A 72 3.02 -2.87 3.20
CA GLY A 72 2.77 -3.91 4.20
C GLY A 72 3.73 -3.77 5.38
N GLU A 73 3.20 -3.83 6.60
CA GLU A 73 4.00 -3.84 7.83
C GLU A 73 3.76 -5.15 8.59
N LEU A 74 4.85 -5.82 8.95
CA LEU A 74 4.85 -7.08 9.70
C LEU A 74 5.36 -6.79 11.11
N LEU A 75 4.52 -7.01 12.11
CA LEU A 75 4.81 -6.67 13.51
C LEU A 75 4.69 -7.93 14.36
N THR A 76 5.72 -8.17 15.18
CA THR A 76 5.75 -9.26 16.18
C THR A 76 4.94 -8.90 17.41
N ASP A 77 4.94 -7.63 17.80
CA ASP A 77 4.22 -7.10 18.95
C ASP A 77 3.02 -6.27 18.51
N ALA A 78 2.03 -6.15 19.40
CA ALA A 78 0.85 -5.33 19.15
C ALA A 78 1.26 -3.88 18.86
N PRO A 79 0.78 -3.28 17.74
CA PRO A 79 1.05 -1.88 17.47
C PRO A 79 0.50 -1.04 18.62
N ILE A 80 1.33 -0.15 19.17
CA ILE A 80 0.88 0.86 20.11
C ILE A 80 0.00 1.82 19.31
N VAL A 81 -1.31 1.61 19.36
CA VAL A 81 -2.28 2.48 18.70
C VAL A 81 -2.38 3.77 19.51
N GLU A 82 -1.46 4.70 19.30
CA GLU A 82 -1.78 6.09 19.57
C GLU A 82 -2.86 6.50 18.56
N ALA A 83 -4.01 6.93 19.07
CA ALA A 83 -5.13 7.41 18.25
C ALA A 83 -4.71 8.66 17.46
N LYS A 84 -3.98 8.48 16.36
CA LYS A 84 -3.66 9.54 15.43
C LYS A 84 -4.88 9.76 14.55
N LYS A 85 -5.29 11.03 14.47
CA LYS A 85 -6.44 11.49 13.71
C LYS A 85 -6.38 10.91 12.28
N LYS A 86 -7.55 10.63 11.69
CA LYS A 86 -7.71 10.31 10.26
C LYS A 86 -7.05 11.43 9.44
N GLU A 87 -5.77 11.29 9.14
CA GLU A 87 -5.07 12.12 8.18
C GLU A 87 -5.04 11.33 6.88
N ASP A 88 -5.54 11.93 5.81
CA ASP A 88 -5.37 11.37 4.47
C ASP A 88 -3.87 11.21 4.25
N PHE A 89 -3.42 9.96 4.19
CA PHE A 89 -2.02 9.58 4.10
C PHE A 89 -1.53 9.79 2.67
N ILE A 90 -1.44 11.06 2.28
CA ILE A 90 -0.73 11.48 1.09
C ILE A 90 0.74 11.41 1.46
N LEU A 91 1.53 10.63 0.71
CA LEU A 91 2.98 10.49 0.94
C LEU A 91 3.71 11.83 1.10
N ASN A 92 3.17 12.89 0.48
CA ASN A 92 3.68 14.25 0.58
C ASN A 92 3.41 14.94 1.92
N LYS A 93 2.47 14.49 2.77
CA LYS A 93 2.09 15.21 4.00
C LYS A 93 2.69 14.67 5.29
N CYS A 94 3.16 13.42 5.33
CA CYS A 94 3.69 12.83 6.56
C CYS A 94 5.24 12.91 6.60
N GLY A 95 5.79 13.87 7.35
CA GLY A 95 7.24 14.11 7.41
C GLY A 95 8.09 12.93 7.92
N HIS A 96 7.51 12.04 8.73
CA HIS A 96 8.15 10.82 9.20
C HIS A 96 8.26 9.76 8.09
N LEU A 97 7.22 9.61 7.25
CA LEU A 97 7.24 8.68 6.12
C LEU A 97 7.94 9.22 4.89
N ARG A 98 8.06 10.54 4.70
CA ARG A 98 8.99 11.08 3.70
C ARG A 98 10.39 10.53 3.90
N LYS A 99 10.85 10.36 5.15
CA LYS A 99 12.15 9.73 5.44
C LYS A 99 12.12 8.23 5.14
N VAL A 100 11.13 7.49 5.65
CA VAL A 100 11.07 6.02 5.46
C VAL A 100 10.92 5.63 3.99
N VAL A 101 10.07 6.33 3.24
CA VAL A 101 9.82 6.10 1.82
C VAL A 101 10.99 6.56 0.98
N LYS A 102 11.62 7.70 1.30
CA LYS A 102 12.87 8.12 0.65
C LYS A 102 14.00 7.12 0.90
N ILE A 103 14.17 6.64 2.14
CA ILE A 103 15.16 5.61 2.49
C ILE A 103 14.88 4.29 1.75
N LEU A 104 13.62 3.87 1.65
CA LEU A 104 13.23 2.67 0.91
C LEU A 104 13.49 2.82 -0.59
N PHE A 105 13.14 3.96 -1.18
CA PHE A 105 13.32 4.24 -2.60
C PHE A 105 14.81 4.40 -2.96
N GLU A 106 15.61 5.06 -2.12
CA GLU A 106 17.07 5.16 -2.27
C GLU A 106 17.75 3.80 -2.14
N ARG A 107 17.32 2.94 -1.20
CA ARG A 107 17.82 1.57 -1.05
C ARG A 107 17.46 0.65 -2.22
N LEU A 108 16.35 0.92 -2.90
CA LEU A 108 15.90 0.17 -4.08
C LEU A 108 16.38 0.77 -5.41
N GLY A 109 17.17 1.85 -5.38
CA GLY A 109 17.71 2.50 -6.59
C GLY A 109 16.66 3.24 -7.43
N ILE A 110 15.50 3.56 -6.85
CA ILE A 110 14.41 4.27 -7.54
C ILE A 110 14.65 5.77 -7.38
N GLN A 111 15.00 6.44 -8.49
CA GLN A 111 15.32 7.86 -8.48
C GLN A 111 14.03 8.70 -8.32
N LEU A 112 13.94 9.46 -7.23
CA LEU A 112 12.84 10.41 -6.97
C LEU A 112 13.08 11.69 -7.77
N THR A 113 12.79 11.68 -9.07
CA THR A 113 12.66 12.92 -9.84
C THR A 113 11.18 13.29 -9.90
N LEU A 114 10.87 14.57 -9.64
CA LEU A 114 9.53 15.21 -9.59
C LEU A 114 8.90 15.31 -8.18
N TRP A 115 9.49 16.14 -7.30
CA TRP A 115 8.84 16.62 -6.07
C TRP A 115 8.93 18.14 -5.87
N GLU A 116 9.08 18.91 -6.95
CA GLU A 116 8.90 20.36 -6.92
C GLU A 116 7.76 20.75 -7.86
N VAL A 117 6.54 20.75 -7.31
CA VAL A 117 5.46 21.67 -7.70
C VAL A 117 4.80 22.16 -6.43
#